data_AF-A0A2V5KLP4-F1
#
_entry.id   AF-A0A2V5KLP4-F1
#
_cell.length_a   1.000
_cell.length_b   1.000
_cell.length_c   1.000
_cell.angle_alpha   90.00
_cell.angle_beta   90.00
_cell.angle_gamma   90.00
#
_symmetry.space_group_name_H-M   'P 1'
#
loop_
_entity.id
_entity.type
_entity.pdbx_description
1 polymer ?
#
loop_
_entity_poly.entity_id
_entity_poly.type
_entity_poly.pdbx_seq_one_letter_code
_entity_poly.pdbx_strand_id
1 'polypeptide(L)' 'HALGVREFVPQMALAAVAAGADALMIEVHDSPELAKSDGNQALTPEIFAELVPRLRAVAAAIGRAL' A
#
# COMPACT_ATOMS: atom_id res chain seq x y z
N HIS A 1 7.64 7.43 -1.87
CA HIS A 1 8.85 7.09 -1.11
C HIS A 1 9.64 5.96 -1.78
N ALA A 2 9.21 4.69 -1.75
CA ALA A 2 10.03 3.59 -2.27
C ALA A 2 10.30 3.66 -3.79
N LEU A 3 9.25 3.77 -4.60
CA LEU A 3 9.36 3.87 -6.07
C LEU A 3 8.85 5.20 -6.63
N GLY A 4 8.05 5.95 -5.86
CA GLY A 4 7.47 7.22 -6.31
C GLY A 4 6.33 7.08 -7.32
N VAL A 5 5.91 5.85 -7.63
CA VAL A 5 4.93 5.54 -8.68
C VAL A 5 3.76 4.77 -8.09
N ARG A 6 2.57 5.39 -8.10
CA ARG A 6 1.32 4.84 -7.55
C ARG A 6 1.02 3.42 -8.01
N GLU A 7 1.21 3.13 -9.29
CA GLU A 7 0.87 1.83 -9.91
C GLU A 7 1.59 0.64 -9.26
N PHE A 8 2.77 0.86 -8.67
CA PHE A 8 3.55 -0.20 -8.03
C PHE A 8 3.33 -0.31 -6.53
N VAL A 9 2.63 0.64 -5.90
CA VAL A 9 2.42 0.65 -4.44
C VAL A 9 1.73 -0.64 -3.96
N PRO A 10 0.65 -1.15 -4.59
CA PRO A 10 0.02 -2.40 -4.17
C PRO A 10 0.97 -3.61 -4.19
N GLN A 11 1.75 -3.77 -5.26
CA GLN A 11 2.66 -4.89 -5.48
C GLN A 11 3.82 -4.84 -4.49
N MET A 12 4.37 -3.65 -4.24
CA MET A 12 5.42 -3.44 -3.25
C MET A 12 4.93 -3.68 -1.82
N ALA A 13 3.72 -3.26 -1.49
CA ALA A 13 3.12 -3.51 -0.18
C ALA A 13 2.94 -5.02 0.07
N LEU A 14 2.43 -5.76 -0.92
CA LEU A 14 2.30 -7.22 -0.84
C LEU A 14 3.66 -7.91 -0.70
N ALA A 15 4.66 -7.48 -1.48
CA ALA A 15 6.02 -8.01 -1.39
C ALA A 15 6.65 -7.74 -0.02
N ALA A 16 6.47 -6.54 0.53
CA ALA A 16 6.98 -6.18 1.86
C ALA A 16 6.34 -7.05 2.97
N VAL A 17 5.03 -7.25 2.94
CA VAL A 17 4.36 -8.15 3.89
C VAL A 17 4.87 -9.57 3.73
N ALA A 18 4.94 -10.09 2.50
CA ALA A 18 5.45 -11.45 2.23
C ALA A 18 6.90 -11.64 2.70
N ALA A 19 7.73 -10.61 2.61
CA ALA A 19 9.10 -10.60 3.10
C ALA A 19 9.20 -10.51 4.63
N GLY A 20 8.09 -10.26 5.33
CA GLY A 20 8.04 -10.19 6.79
C GLY A 20 8.20 -8.78 7.37
N ALA A 21 7.78 -7.74 6.66
CA ALA A 21 7.66 -6.41 7.26
C ALA A 21 6.66 -6.41 8.43
N ASP A 22 7.01 -5.71 9.51
CA ASP A 22 6.14 -5.55 10.69
C ASP A 22 5.04 -4.50 10.48
N ALA A 23 5.31 -3.50 9.64
CA ALA A 23 4.38 -2.40 9.37
C ALA A 23 4.56 -1.87 7.95
N LEU A 24 3.51 -1.21 7.45
CA LEU A 24 3.51 -0.46 6.21
C LEU A 24 3.03 0.97 6.47
N MET A 25 3.66 1.94 5.82
CA MET A 25 3.18 3.31 5.75
C MET A 25 2.79 3.59 4.30
N ILE A 26 1.50 3.85 4.07
CA ILE A 26 0.93 4.09 2.75
C ILE A 26 0.22 5.43 2.76
N GLU A 27 0.57 6.29 1.81
CA GLU A 27 -0.07 7.59 1.63
C GLU A 27 -1.36 7.43 0.84
N VAL A 28 -2.43 8.07 1.31
CA VAL A 28 -3.77 8.01 0.71
C VAL A 28 -4.32 9.43 0.63
N HIS A 29 -4.95 9.77 -0.50
CA HIS A 29 -5.55 11.07 -0.73
C HIS A 29 -6.77 10.94 -1.65
N ASP A 30 -7.86 11.67 -1.37
CA ASP A 30 -9.11 11.59 -2.15
C ASP A 30 -8.92 12.05 -3.61
N SER A 31 -8.06 13.06 -3.80
CA SER A 31 -7.74 13.65 -5.10
C SER A 31 -6.22 13.79 -5.28
N PRO A 32 -5.47 12.70 -5.52
CA PRO A 32 -4.01 12.72 -5.51
C PRO A 32 -3.38 13.75 -6.46
N GLU A 33 -4.02 14.08 -7.57
CA GLU A 33 -3.61 15.11 -8.53
C GLU A 33 -3.67 16.54 -7.96
N LEU A 34 -4.43 16.75 -6.88
CA LEU A 34 -4.50 18.01 -6.14
C LEU A 34 -3.66 18.00 -4.86
N ALA A 35 -2.96 16.90 -4.57
CA ALA A 35 -2.16 16.80 -3.36
C ALA A 35 -1.00 17.82 -3.40
N LYS A 36 -0.83 18.56 -2.31
CA LYS A 36 0.25 19.57 -2.16
C LYS A 36 1.64 18.94 -2.07
N SER A 37 1.70 17.64 -1.82
CA SER A 37 2.91 16.84 -1.73
C SER A 37 2.56 15.39 -2.05
N ASP A 38 3.50 14.66 -2.65
CA ASP A 38 3.44 13.21 -2.85
C ASP A 38 2.19 12.66 -3.58
N GLY A 39 1.55 13.49 -4.41
CA GLY A 39 0.39 13.08 -5.21
C GLY A 39 0.67 11.91 -6.15
N ASN A 40 1.85 11.85 -6.76
CA ASN A 40 2.22 10.80 -7.72
C ASN A 40 2.28 9.38 -7.14
N GLN A 41 2.34 9.26 -5.81
CA GLN A 41 2.48 7.99 -5.10
C GLN A 41 1.35 7.71 -4.10
N ALA A 42 0.57 8.73 -3.73
CA ALA A 42 -0.61 8.55 -2.90
C ALA A 42 -1.66 7.68 -3.62
N LEU A 43 -2.22 6.68 -2.94
CA LEU A 43 -3.37 5.90 -3.43
C LEU A 43 -4.66 6.71 -3.28
N THR A 44 -5.71 6.29 -3.98
CA THR A 44 -7.09 6.71 -3.64
C THR A 44 -7.64 5.83 -2.52
N PRO A 45 -8.66 6.29 -1.76
CA PRO A 45 -9.31 5.48 -0.73
C PRO A 45 -9.82 4.14 -1.24
N GLU A 46 -10.32 4.07 -2.47
CA GLU A 46 -10.86 2.86 -3.09
C GLU A 46 -9.76 1.81 -3.31
N ILE A 47 -8.63 2.23 -3.91
CA ILE A 47 -7.49 1.33 -4.13
C ILE A 47 -6.93 0.86 -2.79
N PHE A 48 -6.88 1.73 -1.79
CA PHE A 48 -6.44 1.35 -0.45
C PHE A 48 -7.38 0.33 0.19
N ALA A 49 -8.70 0.53 0.10
CA ALA A 49 -9.70 -0.40 0.61
C ALA A 49 -9.62 -1.78 -0.05
N GLU A 50 -9.31 -1.84 -1.36
CA GLU A 50 -9.08 -3.09 -2.08
C GLU A 50 -7.75 -3.77 -1.71
N LEU A 51 -6.73 -2.99 -1.35
CA LEU A 51 -5.41 -3.50 -1.00
C LEU A 51 -5.39 -4.18 0.37
N VAL A 52 -6.05 -3.60 1.38
CA VAL A 52 -6.05 -4.11 2.77
C VAL A 52 -6.42 -5.60 2.90
N PRO A 53 -7.51 -6.12 2.30
CA PRO A 53 -7.85 -7.55 2.43
C PRO A 53 -6.78 -8.45 1.78
N ARG A 54 -6.11 -7.99 0.72
CA ARG A 54 -5.01 -8.73 0.08
C ARG A 54 -3.78 -8.77 0.99
N LEU A 55 -3.45 -7.67 1.65
CA LEU A 55 -2.37 -7.62 2.65
C LEU A 55 -2.64 -8.59 3.81
N ARG A 56 -3.88 -8.62 4.33
CA ARG A 56 -4.30 -9.57 5.36
C ARG A 56 -4.14 -11.02 4.91
N ALA A 57 -4.53 -11.33 3.68
CA ALA A 57 -4.39 -12.68 3.13
C ALA A 57 -2.92 -13.12 3.01
N VAL A 58 -2.03 -12.23 2.54
CA VAL A 58 -0.58 -12.52 2.47
C VAL A 58 0.02 -12.68 3.85
N ALA A 59 -0.30 -11.80 4.80
CA ALA A 59 0.17 -11.92 6.18
C ALA A 59 -0.24 -13.27 6.79
N ALA A 60 -1.50 -13.66 6.64
CA ALA A 60 -1.99 -14.95 7.12
C ALA A 60 -1.26 -16.13 6.48
N ALA A 61 -0.95 -16.07 5.18
CA ALA A 61 -0.23 -17.13 4.46
C ALA A 61 1.19 -17.36 4.99
N ILE A 62 1.82 -16.34 5.58
CA ILE A 62 3.16 -16.45 6.20
C ILE A 62 3.11 -16.58 7.74
N GLY A 63 1.94 -16.90 8.31
CA GLY A 63 1.78 -17.12 9.75
C GLY A 63 1.77 -15.84 10.59
N ARG A 64 1.40 -14.70 9.99
CA ARG A 64 1.35 -13.38 10.65
C ARG A 64 -0.05 -12.79 10.60
N ALA A 65 -0.30 -11.80 11.46
CA ALA A 65 -1.51 -10.99 11.45
C ALA A 65 -1.18 -9.56 11.03
N LEU A 66 -2.13 -8.91 10.36
CA LEU A 66 -2.05 -7.52 9.91
C LEU A 66 -2.98 -6.61 10.73
#